data_AF-A0A7C1JIT6-F1
#
_entry.id   AF-A0A7C1JIT6-F1
#
_cell.length_a   1.000
_cell.length_b   1.000
_cell.length_c   1.000
_cell.angle_alpha   90.00
_cell.angle_beta   90.00
_cell.angle_gamma   90.00
#
_symmetry.space_group_name_H-M   'P 1'
#
loop_
_entity.id
_entity.type
_entity.pdbx_description
1 polymer ?
#
loop_
_entity_poly.entity_id
_entity_poly.type
_entity_poly.pdbx_seq_one_letter_code
_entity_poly.pdbx_strand_id
1 'polypeptide(L)'
;MAGRTTRVILGTAAVIAVVVIAVVAIILIGGGSGEPSRDVDAPTLDVNSTQAGNTSGGGSSSPVLFSIVSEESEVRFSLDEELMGQPNRVIGTTNQVAGQINVDFANPVLSQIGTVRINVRTLATDSSLRDRAIRSQILRSAEDQFEFAEFVPTRLENMPGSIAIGEPFDFYVVGNLIVMGISSEVNFAVLVTAVNNQRIEGTAAATVQRTTYNLNIPQVPSVANVSNDVLLEIDFVAVPASVAPTSELDSATVEPEAPAATEEVS
;
A
#
# COMPACT_ATOMS: atom_id res chain seq x y z
N MET A 1 -24.35 23.31 57.11
CA MET A 1 -23.65 22.13 56.56
C MET A 1 -23.39 22.31 55.05
N ALA A 2 -22.62 23.32 54.63
CA ALA A 2 -22.51 23.72 53.21
C ALA A 2 -21.07 23.63 52.64
N GLY A 3 -20.16 22.89 53.29
CA GLY A 3 -18.73 22.89 52.92
C GLY A 3 -18.19 21.56 52.36
N ARG A 4 -18.98 20.49 52.32
CA ARG A 4 -18.49 19.14 51.99
C ARG A 4 -18.74 18.74 50.53
N THR A 5 -19.79 19.26 49.90
CA THR A 5 -20.15 18.96 48.50
C THR A 5 -19.30 19.72 47.49
N THR A 6 -18.97 21.00 47.75
CA THR A 6 -18.14 21.83 46.85
C THR A 6 -16.70 21.30 46.71
N ARG A 7 -16.14 20.70 47.76
CA ARG A 7 -14.78 20.12 47.72
C ARG A 7 -14.69 18.81 46.94
N VAL A 8 -15.78 18.03 46.88
CA VAL A 8 -15.83 16.77 46.13
C VAL A 8 -16.00 17.04 44.62
N ILE A 9 -16.82 18.04 44.25
CA ILE A 9 -17.05 18.43 42.86
C ILE A 9 -15.80 19.07 42.22
N LEU A 10 -15.04 19.89 42.97
CA LEU A 10 -13.75 20.41 42.49
C LEU A 10 -12.69 19.31 42.33
N GLY A 11 -12.70 18.31 43.22
CA GLY A 11 -11.74 17.19 43.17
C GLY A 11 -11.94 16.30 41.95
N THR A 12 -13.19 15.99 41.58
CA THR A 12 -13.50 15.18 40.39
C THR A 12 -13.29 15.94 39.08
N ALA A 13 -13.62 17.23 39.02
CA ALA A 13 -13.33 18.07 37.85
C ALA A 13 -11.82 18.20 37.60
N ALA A 14 -11.01 18.33 38.66
CA ALA A 14 -9.55 18.37 38.55
C ALA A 14 -8.96 17.04 38.07
N VAL A 15 -9.49 15.89 38.52
CA VAL A 15 -9.03 14.55 38.06
C VAL A 15 -9.42 14.30 36.61
N ILE A 16 -10.63 14.66 36.18
CA ILE A 16 -11.04 14.55 34.77
C ILE A 16 -10.18 15.47 33.88
N ALA A 17 -9.91 16.70 34.33
CA ALA A 17 -9.01 17.61 33.61
C ALA A 17 -7.58 17.07 33.49
N VAL A 18 -7.04 16.44 34.55
CA VAL A 18 -5.70 15.83 34.52
C VAL A 18 -5.66 14.59 33.62
N VAL A 19 -6.72 13.77 33.57
CA VAL A 19 -6.82 12.62 32.65
C VAL A 19 -6.95 13.10 31.21
N VAL A 20 -7.74 14.14 30.93
CA VAL A 20 -7.84 14.73 29.60
C VAL A 20 -6.51 15.39 29.18
N ILE A 21 -5.83 16.09 30.08
CA ILE A 21 -4.50 16.67 29.82
C ILE A 21 -3.45 15.57 29.59
N ALA A 22 -3.50 14.46 30.31
CA ALA A 22 -2.58 13.33 30.11
C ALA A 22 -2.87 12.60 28.78
N VAL A 23 -4.13 12.41 28.41
CA VAL A 23 -4.52 11.84 27.11
C VAL A 23 -4.11 12.78 25.96
N VAL A 24 -4.31 14.09 26.11
CA VAL A 24 -3.85 15.10 25.15
C VAL A 24 -2.31 15.17 25.09
N ALA A 25 -1.60 15.05 26.22
CA ALA A 25 -0.13 15.03 26.26
C ALA A 25 0.45 13.75 25.62
N ILE A 26 -0.19 12.59 25.81
CA ILE A 26 0.18 11.34 25.12
C ILE A 26 -0.07 11.46 23.61
N ILE A 27 -1.17 12.09 23.19
CA ILE A 27 -1.47 12.37 21.77
C ILE A 27 -0.45 13.36 21.17
N LEU A 28 0.01 14.35 21.92
CA LEU A 28 0.95 15.37 21.44
C LEU A 28 2.41 14.88 21.39
N ILE A 29 2.81 13.91 22.22
CA ILE A 29 4.20 13.43 22.31
C ILE A 29 4.41 12.10 21.56
N GLY A 30 3.40 11.22 21.47
CA GLY A 30 3.53 9.89 20.87
C GLY A 30 3.28 9.78 19.36
N GLY A 31 2.74 10.82 18.72
CA GLY A 31 2.31 10.77 17.31
C GLY A 31 3.41 10.91 16.24
N GLY A 32 4.62 11.29 16.63
CA GLY A 32 5.73 11.55 15.70
C GLY A 32 5.45 12.65 14.67
N SER A 33 6.44 12.94 13.82
CA SER A 33 6.31 13.91 12.72
C SER A 33 5.33 13.46 11.64
N GLY A 34 5.06 12.15 11.53
CA GLY A 34 4.32 11.58 10.39
C GLY A 34 5.21 11.35 9.16
N GLU A 35 6.51 11.60 9.27
CA GLU A 35 7.47 11.33 8.21
C GLU A 35 7.76 9.82 8.09
N PRO A 36 7.96 9.31 6.87
CA PRO A 36 8.37 7.93 6.66
C PRO A 36 9.76 7.66 7.29
N SER A 37 9.99 6.46 7.83
CA SER A 37 11.33 6.05 8.30
C SER A 37 12.30 5.81 7.14
N ARG A 38 11.75 5.50 5.97
CA ARG A 38 12.44 5.20 4.71
C ARG A 38 11.46 5.31 3.55
N ASP A 39 12.00 5.43 2.35
CA ASP A 39 11.20 5.37 1.12
C ASP A 39 10.38 4.08 1.09
N VAL A 40 9.13 4.20 0.63
CA VAL A 40 8.26 3.05 0.45
C VAL A 40 8.79 2.19 -0.70
N ASP A 41 9.04 0.92 -0.40
CA ASP A 41 9.46 -0.07 -1.37
C ASP A 41 8.70 -1.36 -1.10
N ALA A 42 8.38 -2.15 -2.12
CA ALA A 42 7.63 -3.40 -2.00
C ALA A 42 8.51 -4.60 -2.37
N PRO A 43 8.22 -5.81 -1.86
CA PRO A 43 8.91 -7.02 -2.32
C PRO A 43 8.85 -7.13 -3.85
N THR A 44 9.99 -7.40 -4.48
CA THR A 44 10.07 -7.59 -5.92
C THR A 44 9.28 -8.83 -6.35
N LEU A 45 8.53 -8.69 -7.43
CA LEU A 45 7.76 -9.79 -8.00
C LEU A 45 8.67 -10.72 -8.81
N ASP A 46 8.79 -11.97 -8.36
CA ASP A 46 9.59 -12.99 -9.04
C ASP A 46 8.86 -13.57 -10.26
N VAL A 47 8.98 -12.89 -11.41
CA VAL A 47 8.32 -13.26 -12.68
C VAL A 47 8.82 -14.57 -13.32
N ASN A 48 9.88 -15.19 -12.79
CA ASN A 48 10.45 -16.44 -13.29
C ASN A 48 9.84 -17.72 -12.66
N SER A 49 8.92 -17.58 -11.71
CA SER A 49 8.48 -18.70 -10.86
C SER A 49 7.39 -19.61 -11.47
N THR A 50 6.91 -19.32 -12.69
CA THR A 50 5.82 -20.08 -13.34
C THR A 50 6.09 -20.46 -14.80
N GLN A 51 7.32 -20.86 -15.13
CA GLN A 51 7.60 -21.49 -16.43
C GLN A 51 8.28 -22.86 -16.28
N ALA A 52 7.56 -23.80 -15.67
CA ALA A 52 7.83 -25.23 -15.82
C ALA A 52 6.66 -25.88 -16.58
N GLY A 53 6.72 -25.76 -17.91
CA GLY A 53 5.93 -26.60 -18.82
C GLY A 53 4.85 -25.88 -19.63
N ASN A 54 5.22 -25.27 -20.77
CA ASN A 54 4.77 -25.73 -22.08
C ASN A 54 5.50 -24.97 -23.21
N THR A 55 6.02 -25.70 -24.19
CA THR A 55 6.74 -25.19 -25.36
C THR A 55 5.81 -24.69 -26.48
N SER A 56 6.24 -23.59 -27.10
CA SER A 56 6.09 -23.21 -28.52
C SER A 56 4.68 -22.92 -29.08
N GLY A 57 4.43 -21.63 -29.33
CA GLY A 57 3.35 -21.16 -30.20
C GLY A 57 3.35 -19.65 -30.38
N GLY A 58 4.05 -19.16 -31.41
CA GLY A 58 3.76 -17.92 -32.17
C GLY A 58 3.61 -16.59 -31.43
N GLY A 59 4.65 -15.74 -31.51
CA GLY A 59 4.52 -14.29 -31.31
C GLY A 59 4.28 -13.84 -29.87
N SER A 60 5.04 -14.37 -28.91
CA SER A 60 4.92 -13.96 -27.51
C SER A 60 5.57 -12.59 -27.31
N SER A 61 4.77 -11.53 -27.14
CA SER A 61 5.25 -10.37 -26.39
C SER A 61 5.57 -10.86 -24.99
N SER A 62 6.83 -10.72 -24.54
CA SER A 62 7.16 -11.02 -23.14
C SER A 62 6.27 -10.21 -22.19
N PRO A 63 5.83 -10.80 -21.07
CA PRO A 63 5.19 -10.05 -20.00
C PRO A 63 6.04 -8.82 -19.63
N VAL A 64 5.36 -7.71 -19.37
CA VAL A 64 6.01 -6.44 -19.00
C VAL A 64 5.79 -6.22 -17.52
N LEU A 65 6.89 -6.07 -16.78
CA LEU A 65 6.86 -5.71 -15.36
C LEU A 65 6.72 -4.19 -15.23
N PHE A 66 5.68 -3.75 -14.55
CA PHE A 66 5.41 -2.36 -14.18
C PHE A 66 5.66 -2.15 -12.70
N SER A 67 6.11 -0.95 -12.33
CA SER A 67 6.22 -0.47 -10.95
C SER A 67 5.27 0.71 -10.74
N ILE A 68 4.54 0.71 -9.62
CA ILE A 68 3.69 1.83 -9.21
C ILE A 68 4.57 3.07 -8.98
N VAL A 69 4.14 4.20 -9.52
CA VAL A 69 4.78 5.52 -9.35
C VAL A 69 4.12 6.22 -8.17
N SER A 70 4.81 6.28 -7.03
CA SER A 70 4.29 6.85 -5.79
C SER A 70 3.87 8.32 -5.95
N GLU A 71 4.60 9.11 -6.73
CA GLU A 71 4.34 10.54 -6.95
C GLU A 71 3.07 10.80 -7.78
N GLU A 72 2.61 9.80 -8.53
CA GLU A 72 1.42 9.88 -9.38
C GLU A 72 0.27 8.99 -8.86
N SER A 73 0.41 8.41 -7.66
CA SER A 73 -0.58 7.51 -7.07
C SER A 73 -1.05 8.02 -5.72
N GLU A 74 -2.29 7.70 -5.35
CA GLU A 74 -2.88 8.10 -4.07
C GLU A 74 -3.72 6.95 -3.49
N VAL A 75 -3.46 6.64 -2.22
CA VAL A 75 -4.24 5.70 -1.42
C VAL A 75 -5.11 6.49 -0.46
N ARG A 76 -6.37 6.08 -0.33
CA ARG A 76 -7.37 6.77 0.49
C ARG A 76 -8.11 5.78 1.36
N PHE A 77 -8.45 6.20 2.58
CA PHE A 77 -9.51 5.57 3.35
C PHE A 77 -10.61 6.58 3.62
N SER A 78 -11.85 6.10 3.72
CA SER A 78 -12.95 6.93 4.19
C SER A 78 -13.98 6.18 5.02
N LEU A 79 -14.57 6.87 5.99
CA LEU A 79 -15.60 6.34 6.88
C LEU A 79 -16.49 7.48 7.40
N ASP A 80 -17.66 7.12 7.90
CA ASP A 80 -18.62 8.08 8.45
C ASP A 80 -18.48 8.19 9.98
N GLU A 81 -18.65 9.39 10.51
CA GLU A 81 -18.71 9.70 11.94
C GLU A 81 -19.77 10.79 12.22
N GLU A 82 -20.05 11.03 13.49
CA GLU A 82 -20.80 12.19 13.95
C GLU A 82 -19.89 13.13 14.72
N LEU A 83 -19.67 14.33 14.19
CA LEU A 83 -18.83 15.38 14.77
C LEU A 83 -19.73 16.47 15.37
N MET A 84 -19.71 16.61 16.69
CA MET A 84 -20.54 17.58 17.43
C MET A 84 -22.05 17.52 17.08
N GLY A 85 -22.58 16.32 16.88
CA GLY A 85 -24.00 16.14 16.53
C GLY A 85 -24.30 16.19 15.02
N GLN A 86 -23.29 16.35 14.17
CA GLN A 86 -23.46 16.49 12.72
C GLN A 86 -22.76 15.36 11.97
N PRO A 87 -23.37 14.78 10.91
CA PRO A 87 -22.71 13.81 10.06
C PRO A 87 -21.43 14.37 9.45
N ASN A 88 -20.35 13.57 9.46
CA ASN A 88 -19.08 13.92 8.87
C ASN A 88 -18.46 12.70 8.17
N ARG A 89 -17.87 12.91 6.99
CA ARG A 89 -17.09 11.88 6.27
C ARG A 89 -15.61 12.16 6.52
N VAL A 90 -14.93 11.25 7.20
CA VAL A 90 -13.48 11.32 7.38
C VAL A 90 -12.82 10.75 6.13
N ILE A 91 -11.83 11.46 5.61
CA ILE A 91 -10.99 11.01 4.50
C ILE A 91 -9.54 11.17 4.95
N GLY A 92 -8.76 10.10 4.83
CA GLY A 92 -7.31 10.15 4.99
C GLY A 92 -6.61 9.67 3.75
N THR A 93 -5.51 10.32 3.40
CA THR A 93 -4.79 10.11 2.13
C THR A 93 -3.29 9.92 2.36
N THR A 94 -2.64 9.17 1.49
CA THR A 94 -1.18 9.06 1.39
C THR A 94 -0.81 8.71 -0.05
N ASN A 95 0.28 9.27 -0.54
CA ASN A 95 0.85 8.87 -1.83
C ASN A 95 1.96 7.81 -1.69
N GLN A 96 2.34 7.46 -0.45
CA GLN A 96 3.41 6.51 -0.18
C GLN A 96 2.95 5.07 -0.40
N VAL A 97 2.94 4.67 -1.67
CA VAL A 97 2.58 3.32 -2.13
C VAL A 97 3.63 2.80 -3.10
N ALA A 98 3.99 1.52 -2.93
CA ALA A 98 4.85 0.79 -3.84
C ALA A 98 4.22 -0.57 -4.16
N GLY A 99 4.52 -1.08 -5.35
CA GLY A 99 4.05 -2.38 -5.80
C GLY A 99 4.48 -2.63 -7.24
N GLN A 100 4.43 -3.89 -7.65
CA GLN A 100 4.78 -4.30 -9.01
C GLN A 100 3.64 -5.09 -9.64
N ILE A 101 3.47 -4.92 -10.95
CA ILE A 101 2.42 -5.57 -11.74
C ILE A 101 3.08 -6.16 -12.98
N ASN A 102 3.07 -7.48 -13.13
CA ASN A 102 3.51 -8.14 -14.34
C ASN A 102 2.31 -8.35 -15.26
N VAL A 103 2.28 -7.64 -16.39
CA VAL A 103 1.18 -7.69 -17.35
C VAL A 103 1.56 -8.56 -18.53
N ASP A 104 0.78 -9.61 -18.78
CA ASP A 104 0.85 -10.39 -20.01
C ASP A 104 -0.24 -9.90 -20.98
N PHE A 105 0.15 -9.03 -21.92
CA PHE A 105 -0.78 -8.49 -22.91
C PHE A 105 -1.29 -9.53 -23.91
N ALA A 106 -0.56 -10.64 -24.10
CA ALA A 106 -0.96 -11.72 -24.99
C ALA A 106 -1.94 -12.68 -24.31
N ASN A 107 -1.80 -12.88 -23.01
CA ASN A 107 -2.70 -13.67 -22.18
C ASN A 107 -2.94 -13.01 -20.82
N PRO A 108 -3.91 -12.08 -20.72
CA PRO A 108 -4.13 -11.29 -19.50
C PRO A 108 -4.36 -12.12 -18.23
N VAL A 109 -4.93 -13.33 -18.37
CA VAL A 109 -5.18 -14.27 -17.26
C VAL A 109 -3.89 -14.74 -16.59
N LEU A 110 -2.74 -14.69 -17.28
CA LEU A 110 -1.43 -15.01 -16.72
C LEU A 110 -0.73 -13.82 -16.04
N SER A 111 -1.35 -12.64 -16.03
CA SER A 111 -0.81 -11.48 -15.34
C SER A 111 -0.73 -11.73 -13.83
N GLN A 112 0.23 -11.08 -13.18
CA GLN A 112 0.48 -11.23 -11.75
C GLN A 112 0.60 -9.85 -11.11
N ILE A 113 0.06 -9.71 -9.90
CA ILE A 113 0.23 -8.52 -9.08
C ILE A 113 1.08 -8.93 -7.88
N GLY A 114 2.19 -8.22 -7.67
CA GLY A 114 3.05 -8.40 -6.51
C GLY A 114 2.44 -7.80 -5.25
N THR A 115 3.15 -7.95 -4.14
CA THR A 115 2.74 -7.29 -2.90
C THR A 115 2.67 -5.78 -3.10
N VAL A 116 1.56 -5.17 -2.68
CA VAL A 116 1.41 -3.72 -2.61
C VAL A 116 1.67 -3.30 -1.17
N ARG A 117 2.63 -2.40 -0.97
CA ARG A 117 3.00 -1.87 0.34
C ARG A 117 2.64 -0.40 0.42
N ILE A 118 1.97 -0.02 1.50
CA ILE A 118 1.54 1.36 1.77
C ILE A 118 2.17 1.82 3.07
N ASN A 119 2.83 2.97 3.07
CA ASN A 119 3.27 3.60 4.31
C ASN A 119 2.06 4.29 4.97
N VAL A 120 1.55 3.68 6.05
CA VAL A 120 0.38 4.19 6.78
C VAL A 120 0.76 5.19 7.88
N ARG A 121 2.06 5.44 8.09
CA ARG A 121 2.56 6.53 8.93
C ARG A 121 2.32 7.89 8.27
N THR A 122 2.34 7.97 6.95
CA THR A 122 2.19 9.24 6.23
C THR A 122 0.72 9.59 5.94
N LEU A 123 -0.23 8.78 6.42
CA LEU A 123 -1.66 9.10 6.30
C LEU A 123 -2.00 10.44 6.96
N ALA A 124 -2.67 11.30 6.19
CA ALA A 124 -3.11 12.61 6.63
C ALA A 124 -4.59 12.85 6.32
N THR A 125 -5.31 13.45 7.28
CA THR A 125 -6.66 13.98 7.13
C THR A 125 -6.64 15.50 7.22
N ASP A 126 -7.81 16.13 7.23
CA ASP A 126 -7.99 17.56 7.51
C ASP A 126 -7.66 18.01 8.96
N SER A 127 -7.18 17.12 9.83
CA SER A 127 -6.99 17.39 11.26
C SER A 127 -5.72 16.75 11.80
N SER A 128 -4.71 17.58 12.08
CA SER A 128 -3.44 17.11 12.68
C SER A 128 -3.60 16.35 14.00
N LEU A 129 -4.68 16.61 14.76
CA LEU A 129 -4.99 15.84 15.96
C LEU A 129 -5.45 14.42 15.61
N ARG A 130 -6.28 14.29 14.57
CA ARG A 130 -6.73 13.00 14.06
C ARG A 130 -5.56 12.23 13.48
N ASP A 131 -4.70 12.87 12.70
CA ASP A 131 -3.51 12.23 12.12
C ASP A 131 -2.61 11.64 13.22
N ARG A 132 -2.35 12.40 14.29
CA ARG A 132 -1.59 11.90 15.43
C ARG A 132 -2.28 10.72 16.11
N ALA A 133 -3.60 10.75 16.30
CA ALA A 133 -4.35 9.64 16.88
C ALA A 133 -4.32 8.40 15.98
N ILE A 134 -4.46 8.57 14.67
CA ILE A 134 -4.34 7.50 13.67
C ILE A 134 -2.97 6.84 13.80
N ARG A 135 -1.89 7.62 13.81
CA ARG A 135 -0.52 7.10 13.89
C ARG A 135 -0.17 6.47 15.22
N SER A 136 -0.60 7.04 16.35
CA SER A 136 -0.14 6.60 17.67
C SER A 136 -1.04 5.57 18.34
N GLN A 137 -2.37 5.65 18.13
CA GLN A 137 -3.34 4.90 18.93
C GLN A 137 -4.18 3.92 18.11
N ILE A 138 -4.44 4.24 16.84
CA ILE A 138 -5.31 3.42 15.98
C ILE A 138 -4.48 2.42 15.19
N LEU A 139 -3.58 2.91 14.32
CA LEU A 139 -2.72 2.09 13.46
C LEU A 139 -1.36 1.79 14.08
N ARG A 140 -0.99 2.52 15.15
CA ARG A 140 0.32 2.41 15.81
C ARG A 140 1.51 2.53 14.84
N SER A 141 1.30 3.19 13.69
CA SER A 141 2.29 3.34 12.63
C SER A 141 3.47 4.24 12.99
N ALA A 142 3.40 4.95 14.12
CA ALA A 142 4.56 5.58 14.75
C ALA A 142 5.60 4.54 15.27
N GLU A 143 5.21 3.28 15.45
CA GLU A 143 6.12 2.16 15.72
C GLU A 143 6.59 1.56 14.39
N ASP A 144 7.90 1.38 14.20
CA ASP A 144 8.48 0.92 12.92
C ASP A 144 7.92 -0.45 12.47
N GLN A 145 7.53 -1.31 13.40
CA GLN A 145 6.93 -2.61 13.10
C GLN A 145 5.52 -2.53 12.47
N PHE A 146 4.82 -1.40 12.61
CA PHE A 146 3.47 -1.16 12.06
C PHE A 146 3.43 0.02 11.09
N GLU A 147 4.58 0.48 10.63
CA GLU A 147 4.68 1.60 9.68
C GLU A 147 3.96 1.29 8.36
N PHE A 148 3.98 0.03 7.94
CA PHE A 148 3.44 -0.40 6.66
C PHE A 148 2.18 -1.25 6.82
N ALA A 149 1.21 -1.02 5.95
CA ALA A 149 0.19 -2.00 5.59
C ALA A 149 0.59 -2.68 4.29
N GLU A 150 0.24 -3.96 4.16
CA GLU A 150 0.57 -4.75 2.97
C GLU A 150 -0.68 -5.43 2.44
N PHE A 151 -0.82 -5.47 1.11
CA PHE A 151 -1.77 -6.30 0.42
C PHE A 151 -1.02 -7.33 -0.41
N VAL A 152 -1.29 -8.61 -0.17
CA VAL A 152 -0.67 -9.74 -0.86
C VAL A 152 -1.72 -10.42 -1.76
N PRO A 153 -1.74 -10.11 -3.06
CA PRO A 153 -2.66 -10.74 -4.00
C PRO A 153 -2.49 -12.26 -4.04
N THR A 154 -3.60 -12.99 -4.13
CA THR A 154 -3.61 -14.45 -4.26
C THR A 154 -4.20 -14.91 -5.58
N ARG A 155 -5.15 -14.16 -6.15
CA ARG A 155 -5.78 -14.47 -7.43
C ARG A 155 -6.41 -13.25 -8.09
N LEU A 156 -6.52 -13.32 -9.41
CA LEU A 156 -7.28 -12.40 -10.24
C LEU A 156 -8.54 -13.10 -10.72
N GLU A 157 -9.70 -12.44 -10.60
CA GLU A 157 -10.99 -12.96 -11.06
C GLU A 157 -11.59 -12.04 -12.11
N ASN A 158 -12.35 -12.60 -13.06
CA ASN A 158 -12.98 -11.87 -14.16
C ASN A 158 -12.00 -11.11 -15.10
N MET A 159 -10.77 -11.62 -15.24
CA MET A 159 -9.83 -11.06 -16.22
C MET A 159 -10.36 -11.21 -17.66
N PRO A 160 -10.22 -10.19 -18.52
CA PRO A 160 -10.65 -10.28 -19.91
C PRO A 160 -9.74 -11.23 -20.71
N GLY A 161 -10.26 -11.78 -21.82
CA GLY A 161 -9.46 -12.63 -22.71
C GLY A 161 -8.39 -11.87 -23.51
N SER A 162 -8.50 -10.55 -23.59
CA SER A 162 -7.55 -9.66 -24.28
C SER A 162 -7.61 -8.26 -23.68
N ILE A 163 -6.49 -7.53 -23.69
CA ILE A 163 -6.43 -6.12 -23.27
C ILE A 163 -6.31 -5.24 -24.52
N ALA A 164 -7.25 -4.30 -24.71
CA ALA A 164 -7.15 -3.27 -25.74
C ALA A 164 -6.50 -2.01 -25.14
N ILE A 165 -5.48 -1.48 -25.82
CA ILE A 165 -4.80 -0.24 -25.39
C ILE A 165 -5.77 0.93 -25.47
N GLY A 166 -5.81 1.73 -24.40
CA GLY A 166 -6.67 2.91 -24.26
C GLY A 166 -8.11 2.60 -23.86
N GLU A 167 -8.50 1.33 -23.74
CA GLU A 167 -9.84 0.93 -23.27
C GLU A 167 -9.81 0.46 -21.81
N PRO A 168 -10.72 0.97 -20.96
CA PRO A 168 -10.81 0.52 -19.57
C PRO A 168 -11.45 -0.87 -19.51
N PHE A 169 -11.01 -1.67 -18.56
CA PHE A 169 -11.63 -2.94 -18.20
C PHE A 169 -11.66 -3.15 -16.68
N ASP A 170 -12.65 -3.87 -16.21
CA ASP A 170 -12.83 -4.22 -14.80
C ASP A 170 -12.48 -5.68 -14.52
N PHE A 171 -11.98 -5.93 -13.31
CA PHE A 171 -11.70 -7.25 -12.78
C PHE A 171 -11.64 -7.17 -11.25
N TYR A 172 -11.44 -8.32 -10.60
CA TYR A 172 -11.33 -8.39 -9.15
C TYR A 172 -9.94 -8.92 -8.76
N VAL A 173 -9.37 -8.32 -7.71
CA VAL A 173 -8.14 -8.79 -7.09
C VAL A 173 -8.46 -9.26 -5.69
N VAL A 174 -8.33 -10.57 -5.46
CA VAL A 174 -8.48 -11.13 -4.12
C VAL A 174 -7.11 -11.37 -3.52
N GLY A 175 -6.94 -10.97 -2.26
CA GLY A 175 -5.67 -11.08 -1.56
C GLY A 175 -5.81 -10.87 -0.06
N ASN A 176 -4.70 -11.03 0.64
CA ASN A 176 -4.63 -10.80 2.08
C ASN A 176 -4.21 -9.36 2.34
N LEU A 177 -5.07 -8.58 2.99
CA LEU A 177 -4.72 -7.28 3.55
C LEU A 177 -4.20 -7.48 4.98
N ILE A 178 -3.03 -6.91 5.26
CA ILE A 178 -2.31 -6.99 6.52
C ILE A 178 -2.23 -5.59 7.10
N VAL A 179 -2.88 -5.37 8.24
CA VAL A 179 -2.86 -4.10 9.00
C VAL A 179 -2.51 -4.41 10.44
N MET A 180 -1.46 -3.74 10.96
CA MET A 180 -0.89 -4.02 12.28
C MET A 180 -0.58 -5.52 12.52
N GLY A 181 -0.13 -6.23 11.49
CA GLY A 181 0.17 -7.66 11.56
C GLY A 181 -1.06 -8.58 11.57
N ILE A 182 -2.29 -8.04 11.51
CA ILE A 182 -3.51 -8.83 11.39
C ILE A 182 -3.85 -8.98 9.91
N SER A 183 -3.96 -10.23 9.44
CA SER A 183 -4.23 -10.58 8.04
C SER A 183 -5.69 -10.96 7.83
N SER A 184 -6.33 -10.44 6.79
CA SER A 184 -7.68 -10.81 6.36
C SER A 184 -7.81 -10.83 4.84
N GLU A 185 -8.59 -11.75 4.29
CA GLU A 185 -8.87 -11.78 2.85
C GLU A 185 -9.80 -10.62 2.47
N VAL A 186 -9.41 -9.84 1.47
CA VAL A 186 -10.16 -8.71 0.93
C VAL A 186 -10.23 -8.86 -0.59
N ASN A 187 -11.39 -8.52 -1.15
CA ASN A 187 -11.63 -8.48 -2.58
C ASN A 187 -11.72 -7.01 -3.04
N PHE A 188 -10.77 -6.58 -3.87
CA PHE A 188 -10.77 -5.26 -4.49
C PHE A 188 -11.41 -5.33 -5.87
N ALA A 189 -12.42 -4.48 -6.10
CA ALA A 189 -12.92 -4.20 -7.45
C ALA A 189 -11.95 -3.23 -8.11
N VAL A 190 -11.44 -3.58 -9.29
CA VAL A 190 -10.44 -2.79 -10.03
C VAL A 190 -11.01 -2.33 -11.36
N LEU A 191 -10.79 -1.08 -11.71
CA LEU A 191 -11.00 -0.52 -13.04
C LEU A 191 -9.66 0.00 -13.55
N VAL A 192 -9.14 -0.57 -14.63
CA VAL A 192 -7.80 -0.22 -15.13
C VAL A 192 -7.82 0.05 -16.63
N THR A 193 -6.95 0.95 -17.08
CA THR A 193 -6.70 1.26 -18.48
C THR A 193 -5.21 1.10 -18.77
N ALA A 194 -4.87 0.26 -19.76
CA ALA A 194 -3.54 0.29 -20.35
C ALA A 194 -3.46 1.47 -21.33
N VAL A 195 -3.10 2.66 -20.86
CA VAL A 195 -3.06 3.89 -21.67
C VAL A 195 -2.16 3.70 -22.90
N ASN A 196 -1.03 3.04 -22.71
CA ASN A 196 -0.14 2.53 -23.75
C ASN A 196 0.75 1.42 -23.16
N ASN A 197 1.68 0.88 -23.95
CA ASN A 197 2.57 -0.21 -23.52
C ASN A 197 3.57 0.20 -22.42
N GLN A 198 3.63 1.48 -22.04
CA GLN A 198 4.55 2.05 -21.06
C GLN A 198 3.82 2.74 -19.89
N ARG A 199 2.49 2.69 -19.84
CA ARG A 199 1.72 3.34 -18.80
C ARG A 199 0.39 2.64 -18.57
N ILE A 200 0.17 2.22 -17.34
CA ILE A 200 -1.11 1.73 -16.87
C ILE A 200 -1.63 2.67 -15.78
N GLU A 201 -2.93 2.92 -15.81
CA GLU A 201 -3.63 3.76 -14.84
C GLU A 201 -4.88 3.03 -14.38
N GLY A 202 -5.21 3.09 -13.10
CA GLY A 202 -6.41 2.44 -12.62
C GLY A 202 -6.82 2.87 -11.24
N THR A 203 -8.00 2.41 -10.85
CA THR A 203 -8.56 2.59 -9.52
C THR A 203 -8.93 1.24 -8.94
N ALA A 204 -8.80 1.09 -7.63
CA ALA A 204 -9.27 -0.10 -6.93
C ALA A 204 -9.97 0.28 -5.63
N ALA A 205 -11.05 -0.43 -5.28
CA ALA A 205 -11.84 -0.16 -4.09
C ALA A 205 -12.29 -1.44 -3.37
N ALA A 206 -12.32 -1.39 -2.04
CA ALA A 206 -12.90 -2.42 -1.19
C ALA A 206 -13.44 -1.82 0.12
N THR A 207 -14.49 -2.43 0.67
CA THR A 207 -14.97 -2.09 2.03
C THR A 207 -14.47 -3.14 3.02
N VAL A 208 -13.83 -2.68 4.09
CA VAL A 208 -13.37 -3.54 5.20
C VAL A 208 -13.99 -3.09 6.51
N GLN A 209 -13.91 -3.94 7.54
CA GLN A 209 -14.36 -3.62 8.89
C GLN A 209 -13.18 -3.32 9.80
N ARG A 210 -13.24 -2.21 10.55
CA ARG A 210 -12.22 -1.85 11.55
C ARG A 210 -12.03 -2.94 12.60
N THR A 211 -13.13 -3.55 13.04
CA THR A 211 -13.12 -4.62 14.05
C THR A 211 -12.35 -5.86 13.59
N THR A 212 -12.28 -6.14 12.28
CA THR A 212 -11.48 -7.26 11.73
C THR A 212 -9.99 -7.11 12.08
N TYR A 213 -9.49 -5.87 12.10
CA TYR A 213 -8.10 -5.54 12.40
C TYR A 213 -7.90 -5.04 13.83
N ASN A 214 -8.87 -5.28 14.72
CA ASN A 214 -8.85 -4.81 16.11
C ASN A 214 -8.59 -3.29 16.25
N LEU A 215 -9.01 -2.48 15.27
CA LEU A 215 -8.82 -1.04 15.28
C LEU A 215 -9.86 -0.39 16.22
N ASN A 216 -9.39 0.05 17.38
CA ASN A 216 -10.20 0.78 18.34
C ASN A 216 -10.05 2.28 18.16
N ILE A 217 -11.17 2.99 18.14
CA ILE A 217 -11.19 4.45 18.06
C ILE A 217 -11.24 5.01 19.48
N PRO A 218 -10.26 5.84 19.90
CA PRO A 218 -10.28 6.48 21.20
C PRO A 218 -11.57 7.27 21.42
N GLN A 219 -12.06 7.29 22.67
CA GLN A 219 -13.21 8.12 23.01
C GLN A 219 -12.81 9.59 22.98
N VAL A 220 -13.44 10.36 22.07
CA VAL A 220 -13.24 11.81 21.94
C VAL A 220 -14.58 12.49 22.20
N PRO A 221 -14.70 13.44 23.15
CA PRO A 221 -16.00 14.02 23.54
C PRO A 221 -16.82 14.65 22.41
N SER A 222 -16.17 15.06 21.32
CA SER A 222 -16.82 15.67 20.16
C SER A 222 -17.14 14.68 19.03
N VAL A 223 -16.72 13.42 19.12
CA VAL A 223 -16.87 12.41 18.06
C VAL A 223 -17.75 11.26 18.58
N ALA A 224 -18.76 10.89 17.82
CA ALA A 224 -19.63 9.75 18.09
C ALA A 224 -19.88 8.95 16.81
N ASN A 225 -20.52 7.79 16.96
CA ASN A 225 -21.08 7.01 15.84
C ASN A 225 -20.09 6.73 14.68
N VAL A 226 -18.82 6.46 15.02
CA VAL A 226 -17.79 6.15 14.02
C VAL A 226 -18.10 4.79 13.38
N SER A 227 -18.35 4.79 12.08
CA SER A 227 -18.69 3.60 11.31
C SER A 227 -17.65 2.50 11.47
N ASN A 228 -18.10 1.25 11.50
CA ASN A 228 -17.20 0.10 11.44
C ASN A 228 -16.67 -0.14 10.02
N ASP A 229 -17.49 0.21 9.02
CA ASP A 229 -17.14 0.06 7.62
C ASP A 229 -16.18 1.17 7.21
N VAL A 230 -15.10 0.77 6.55
CA VAL A 230 -14.08 1.65 5.99
C VAL A 230 -13.96 1.33 4.51
N LEU A 231 -14.19 2.33 3.69
CA LEU A 231 -13.90 2.26 2.26
C LEU A 231 -12.41 2.50 2.08
N LEU A 232 -11.72 1.56 1.44
CA LEU A 232 -10.34 1.66 1.02
C LEU A 232 -10.32 1.87 -0.49
N GLU A 233 -9.55 2.84 -0.95
CA GLU A 233 -9.41 3.20 -2.36
C GLU A 233 -7.94 3.44 -2.70
N ILE A 234 -7.57 3.15 -3.94
CA ILE A 234 -6.31 3.56 -4.53
C ILE A 234 -6.57 4.03 -5.95
N ASP A 235 -5.99 5.17 -6.31
CA ASP A 235 -5.78 5.59 -7.70
C ASP A 235 -4.29 5.39 -7.97
N PHE A 236 -3.94 4.59 -8.97
CA PHE A 236 -2.55 4.25 -9.24
C PHE A 236 -2.15 4.54 -10.68
N VAL A 237 -0.89 4.91 -10.83
CA VAL A 237 -0.16 4.96 -12.09
C VAL A 237 1.02 4.00 -11.97
N ALA A 238 1.27 3.20 -12.99
CA ALA A 238 2.47 2.38 -13.06
C ALA A 238 3.13 2.45 -14.44
N VAL A 239 4.46 2.40 -14.44
CA VAL A 239 5.33 2.47 -15.62
C VAL A 239 6.28 1.28 -15.64
N PRO A 240 6.85 0.87 -16.79
CA PRO A 240 7.78 -0.25 -16.86
C PRO A 240 8.89 -0.12 -15.82
N ALA A 241 9.08 -1.18 -15.04
CA ALA A 241 10.14 -1.25 -14.06
C ALA A 241 11.49 -1.08 -14.78
N SER A 242 12.33 -0.18 -14.30
CA SER A 242 13.69 -0.05 -14.81
C SER A 242 14.44 -1.35 -14.49
N VAL A 243 14.77 -2.14 -15.51
CA VAL A 243 15.72 -3.25 -15.37
C VAL A 243 17.05 -2.64 -14.93
N ALA A 244 17.49 -2.89 -13.70
CA ALA A 244 18.84 -2.52 -13.30
C ALA A 244 19.83 -3.13 -14.30
N PRO A 245 20.86 -2.40 -14.79
CA PRO A 245 21.84 -3.00 -15.66
C PRO A 245 22.50 -4.15 -14.89
N THR A 246 22.28 -5.37 -15.36
CA THR A 246 23.07 -6.53 -14.96
C THR A 246 24.51 -6.09 -15.09
N SER A 247 25.24 -6.03 -13.98
CA SER A 247 26.65 -5.70 -13.99
C SER A 247 27.32 -6.74 -14.88
N GLU A 248 27.59 -6.38 -16.13
CA GLU A 248 28.48 -7.13 -17.01
C GLU A 248 29.79 -7.22 -16.24
N LEU A 249 30.05 -8.41 -15.70
CA LEU A 249 31.36 -8.77 -15.18
C LEU A 249 32.32 -8.70 -16.36
N ASP A 250 33.00 -7.56 -16.43
CA ASP A 250 34.36 -7.35 -16.93
C ASP A 250 35.10 -8.69 -17.08
N SER A 251 34.97 -9.28 -18.26
CA SER A 251 35.77 -10.44 -18.65
C SER A 251 36.98 -9.88 -19.37
N ALA A 252 37.99 -9.63 -18.55
CA ALA A 252 39.32 -9.23 -18.92
C ALA A 252 39.87 -10.01 -20.13
N THR A 253 40.39 -9.23 -21.08
CA THR A 253 41.55 -9.49 -21.93
C THR A 253 42.31 -10.80 -21.65
N VAL A 254 42.28 -11.72 -22.61
CA VAL A 254 43.35 -12.72 -22.81
C VAL A 254 43.68 -12.79 -24.31
N GLU A 255 44.67 -11.99 -24.70
CA GLU A 255 45.66 -12.33 -25.74
C GLU A 255 46.72 -13.22 -25.04
N PRO A 256 47.39 -14.24 -25.64
CA PRO A 256 47.87 -14.41 -27.04
C PRO A 256 47.56 -15.85 -27.58
N GLU A 257 47.92 -16.31 -28.79
CA GLU A 257 49.27 -16.65 -29.25
C GLU A 257 49.20 -17.16 -30.71
N ALA A 258 50.11 -16.69 -31.56
CA ALA A 258 50.25 -17.09 -32.97
C ALA A 258 50.99 -18.43 -33.10
N PRO A 259 50.60 -19.34 -34.01
CA PRO A 259 51.41 -20.52 -34.26
C PRO A 259 52.58 -20.19 -35.20
N ALA A 260 53.78 -20.54 -34.75
CA ALA A 260 55.02 -20.52 -35.50
C ALA A 260 55.02 -21.56 -36.65
N ALA A 261 55.75 -21.21 -37.71
CA ALA A 261 56.05 -22.05 -38.86
C ALA A 261 56.80 -23.33 -38.47
N THR A 262 56.60 -24.39 -39.24
CA THR A 262 57.59 -25.46 -39.39
C THR A 262 57.66 -25.85 -40.86
N GLU A 263 58.84 -25.60 -41.43
CA GLU A 263 59.33 -26.01 -42.74
C GLU A 263 59.65 -27.50 -42.82
N GLU A 264 59.54 -28.04 -44.05
CA GLU A 264 60.27 -29.17 -44.67
C GLU A 264 60.12 -30.57 -44.01
N VAL A 265 60.15 -31.71 -44.73
CA VAL A 265 61.13 -32.16 -45.72
C VAL A 265 60.50 -33.22 -46.65
N SER A 266 61.09 -33.31 -47.85
CA SER A 266 61.02 -34.34 -48.91
C SER A 266 60.69 -35.79 -48.52
#